data_AF-A0A3D1JP91-F1
#
_entry.id   AF-A0A3D1JP91-F1
#
_cell.length_a   1.000
_cell.length_b   1.000
_cell.length_c   1.000
_cell.angle_alpha   90.00
_cell.angle_beta   90.00
_cell.angle_gamma   90.00
#
_symmetry.space_group_name_H-M   'P 1'
#
loop_
_entity.id
_entity.type
_entity.pdbx_description
1 polymer ?
#
loop_
_entity_poly.entity_id
_entity_poly.type
_entity_poly.pdbx_seq_one_letter_code
_entity_poly.pdbx_strand_id
1 'polypeptide(L)' 'MSTTTFTTTTGVPGSARLRESSAQLESGHFLSVAAARFTNRVDLGLHGDMLQSYMSFTADQARAVAGELLACADALQGRG' A
#
# COMPACT_ATOMS: atom_id res chain seq x y z
N MET A 1 -0.55 -13.52 16.06
CA MET A 1 -0.10 -12.31 15.35
C MET A 1 0.15 -12.71 13.91
N SER A 2 -0.65 -12.20 12.99
CA SER A 2 -0.49 -12.47 11.57
C SER A 2 0.54 -11.49 11.02
N THR A 3 1.74 -11.98 10.71
CA THR A 3 2.79 -11.19 10.07
C THR A 3 2.56 -11.19 8.57
N THR A 4 1.94 -10.13 8.04
CA THR A 4 1.90 -9.88 6.60
C THR A 4 3.30 -9.48 6.13
N THR A 5 3.90 -10.27 5.25
CA THR A 5 5.21 -9.98 4.67
C THR A 5 5.05 -9.24 3.36
N PHE A 6 5.68 -8.07 3.25
CA PHE A 6 5.74 -7.32 2.00
C PHE A 6 7.01 -7.66 1.22
N THR A 7 6.85 -8.00 -0.06
CA THR A 7 7.95 -8.00 -1.03
C THR A 7 8.09 -6.59 -1.57
N THR A 8 9.29 -6.03 -1.53
CA THR A 8 9.56 -4.66 -2.00
C THR A 8 10.58 -4.67 -3.12
N THR A 9 10.30 -3.91 -4.17
CA THR A 9 11.21 -3.63 -5.28
C THR A 9 11.41 -2.13 -5.40
N THR A 10 12.66 -1.71 -5.56
CA THR A 10 12.99 -0.30 -5.85
C THR A 10 13.21 -0.16 -7.35
N GLY A 11 12.66 0.90 -7.94
CA GLY A 11 12.77 1.15 -9.36
C GLY A 11 14.20 1.47 -9.79
N VAL A 12 14.62 0.89 -10.89
CA VAL A 12 15.89 1.21 -11.56
C VAL A 12 15.69 2.40 -12.51
N PRO A 13 16.77 3.03 -13.04
CA PRO A 13 16.62 4.07 -14.05
C PRO A 13 15.76 3.60 -15.23
N GLY A 14 14.76 4.39 -15.62
CA GLY A 14 13.79 4.04 -16.67
C GLY A 14 12.54 3.29 -16.18
N SER A 15 12.49 2.82 -14.93
CA SER A 15 11.28 2.18 -14.38
C SER A 15 10.13 3.18 -14.18
N ALA A 16 8.90 2.71 -14.47
CA ALA A 16 7.67 3.48 -14.24
C ALA A 16 7.33 3.71 -12.75
N ARG A 17 7.88 2.88 -11.87
CA ARG A 17 7.74 2.97 -10.41
C ARG A 17 9.06 3.36 -9.79
N LEU A 18 9.04 4.24 -8.79
CA LEU A 18 10.19 4.55 -7.93
C LEU A 18 10.39 3.47 -6.87
N ARG A 19 9.28 2.93 -6.38
CA ARG A 19 9.22 1.84 -5.41
C ARG A 19 7.88 1.14 -5.60
N GLU A 20 7.88 -0.16 -5.42
CA GLU A 20 6.68 -0.98 -5.36
C GLU A 20 6.82 -1.97 -4.21
N SER A 21 5.75 -2.16 -3.47
CA SER A 21 5.65 -3.15 -2.41
C SER A 21 4.34 -3.92 -2.59
N SER A 22 4.36 -5.22 -2.35
CA SER A 22 3.15 -6.04 -2.42
C SER A 22 3.14 -7.15 -1.37
N ALA A 23 1.94 -7.61 -1.01
CA ALA A 23 1.76 -8.67 -0.04
C ALA A 23 0.49 -9.48 -0.34
N GLN A 24 0.52 -10.78 -0.01
CA GLN A 24 -0.66 -11.61 0.07
C GLN A 24 -1.29 -11.45 1.46
N LEU A 25 -2.56 -11.04 1.52
CA LEU A 25 -3.32 -10.96 2.75
C LEU A 25 -3.92 -12.33 3.09
N GLU A 26 -4.17 -12.58 4.38
CA GLU A 26 -4.80 -13.83 4.85
C GLU A 26 -6.21 -14.02 4.28
N SER A 27 -6.88 -12.93 3.92
CA SER A 27 -8.17 -12.94 3.24
C SER A 27 -8.10 -13.45 1.79
N GLY A 28 -6.93 -13.84 1.29
CA GLY A 28 -6.72 -14.28 -0.10
C GLY A 28 -6.55 -13.14 -1.10
N HIS A 29 -6.65 -11.87 -0.67
CA HIS A 29 -6.44 -10.72 -1.54
C HIS A 29 -4.96 -10.37 -1.68
N PHE A 30 -4.59 -9.84 -2.85
CA PHE A 30 -3.26 -9.29 -3.11
C PHE A 30 -3.29 -7.76 -2.93
N LEU A 31 -2.42 -7.24 -2.08
CA LEU A 31 -2.24 -5.82 -1.84
C LEU A 31 -0.99 -5.32 -2.57
N SER A 32 -1.08 -4.16 -3.21
CA SER A 32 0.02 -3.49 -3.90
C SER A 32 0.07 -2.02 -3.53
N VAL A 33 1.27 -1.49 -3.33
CA VAL A 33 1.55 -0.08 -3.04
C VAL A 33 2.70 0.37 -3.92
N ALA A 34 2.52 1.40 -4.74
CA ALA A 34 3.56 1.84 -5.66
C ALA A 34 3.68 3.37 -5.72
N ALA A 35 4.91 3.87 -5.65
CA ALA A 35 5.22 5.26 -5.96
C ALA A 35 5.42 5.41 -7.47
N ALA A 36 4.43 5.97 -8.15
CA ALA A 36 4.40 6.16 -9.59
C ALA A 36 5.30 7.33 -10.02
N ARG A 37 6.32 7.07 -10.83
CA ARG A 37 7.29 8.10 -11.26
C ARG A 37 6.63 9.16 -12.14
N PHE A 38 5.82 8.73 -13.11
CA PHE A 38 5.30 9.63 -14.14
C PHE A 38 4.12 10.50 -13.69
N THR A 39 3.28 9.98 -12.79
CA THR A 39 2.11 10.71 -12.28
C THR A 39 2.40 11.43 -10.97
N ASN A 40 3.54 11.17 -10.33
CA ASN A 40 3.90 11.66 -9.00
C ASN A 40 2.80 11.33 -7.95
N ARG A 41 2.27 10.10 -8.03
CA ARG A 41 1.22 9.58 -7.15
C ARG A 41 1.72 8.35 -6.39
N VAL A 42 1.06 8.07 -5.27
CA VAL A 42 1.14 6.79 -4.58
C VAL A 42 -0.12 6.02 -4.89
N ASP A 43 0.03 4.90 -5.59
CA ASP A 43 -1.08 4.02 -5.95
C ASP A 43 -1.21 2.90 -4.92
N LEU A 44 -2.43 2.63 -4.49
CA LEU A 44 -2.81 1.53 -3.59
C LEU A 44 -3.82 0.66 -4.33
N GLY A 45 -3.44 -0.59 -4.61
CA GLY A 45 -4.28 -1.56 -5.30
C GLY A 45 -4.60 -2.75 -4.42
N LEU A 46 -5.87 -3.13 -4.34
CA LEU A 46 -6.34 -4.37 -3.74
C LEU A 46 -6.95 -5.23 -4.85
N HIS A 47 -6.42 -6.44 -5.03
CA HIS A 47 -6.79 -7.36 -6.10
C HIS A 47 -7.34 -8.64 -5.49
N GLY A 48 -8.50 -9.09 -5.95
CA GLY A 48 -9.11 -10.37 -5.61
C GLY A 48 -9.80 -11.01 -6.81
N ASP A 49 -10.55 -12.09 -6.58
CA ASP A 49 -11.03 -12.99 -7.65
C ASP A 49 -11.94 -12.33 -8.70
N MET A 50 -12.70 -11.29 -8.34
CA MET A 50 -13.58 -10.58 -9.28
C MET A 50 -13.64 -9.05 -9.08
N LEU A 51 -12.99 -8.52 -8.06
CA LEU A 51 -12.98 -7.08 -7.76
C LEU A 51 -11.53 -6.59 -7.60
N GLN A 52 -11.21 -5.55 -8.36
CA GLN A 52 -9.99 -4.78 -8.17
C GLN A 52 -10.37 -3.37 -7.74
N SER A 53 -9.79 -2.91 -6.64
CA SER A 53 -9.95 -1.55 -6.16
C SER A 53 -8.61 -0.83 -6.29
N TYR A 54 -8.62 0.35 -6.89
CA TYR A 54 -7.45 1.20 -7.02
C TYR A 54 -7.74 2.57 -6.44
N MET A 55 -6.82 3.03 -5.61
CA MET A 55 -6.80 4.38 -5.07
C MET A 55 -5.48 5.03 -5.47
N SER A 56 -5.51 6.32 -5.77
CA SER A 56 -4.31 7.08 -6.15
C SER A 56 -4.26 8.38 -5.35
N PHE A 57 -3.14 8.58 -4.67
CA PHE A 57 -2.96 9.66 -3.70
C PHE A 57 -1.79 10.56 -4.11
N THR A 58 -1.86 11.84 -3.73
CA THR A 58 -0.62 12.62 -3.56
C THR A 58 0.23 12.05 -2.43
N ALA A 59 1.51 12.43 -2.35
CA ALA A 59 2.38 12.01 -1.24
C ALA A 59 1.82 12.41 0.13
N ASP A 60 1.23 13.60 0.25
CA ASP A 60 0.68 14.09 1.52
C ASP A 60 -0.60 13.36 1.92
N GLN A 61 -1.49 13.10 0.96
CA GLN A 61 -2.67 12.26 1.20
C GLN A 61 -2.29 10.84 1.61
N ALA A 62 -1.28 10.24 0.97
CA ALA A 62 -0.82 8.90 1.33
C ALA A 62 -0.28 8.84 2.76
N ARG A 63 0.47 9.87 3.19
CA ARG A 63 0.95 9.99 4.58
C ARG A 63 -0.20 10.14 5.57
N ALA A 64 -1.20 10.97 5.25
CA ALA A 64 -2.38 11.15 6.09
C ALA A 64 -3.16 9.84 6.25
N VAL A 65 -3.42 9.12 5.15
CA VAL A 65 -4.09 7.81 5.19
C VAL A 65 -3.28 6.79 5.99
N ALA A 66 -1.96 6.74 5.82
CA ALA A 66 -1.11 5.86 6.61
C ALA A 66 -1.15 6.19 8.12
N GLY A 67 -1.23 7.47 8.47
CA GLY A 67 -1.42 7.92 9.85
C GLY A 67 -2.73 7.42 10.46
N GLU A 68 -3.85 7.56 9.74
CA GLU A 68 -5.16 7.06 10.18
C GLU A 68 -5.18 5.53 10.31
N LEU A 69 -4.54 4.80 9.38
CA LEU A 69 -4.43 3.34 9.47
C LEU A 69 -3.64 2.91 10.72
N LEU A 70 -2.56 3.62 11.04
CA LEU A 70 -1.78 3.37 12.25
C LEU A 70 -2.61 3.66 13.51
N ALA A 71 -3.28 4.82 13.56
CA ALA A 71 -4.15 5.18 14.69
C ALA A 71 -5.27 4.16 14.92
N CYS A 72 -5.89 3.64 13.84
CA CYS A 72 -6.87 2.56 13.93
C CYS A 72 -6.26 1.27 14.52
N ALA A 73 -5.05 0.91 14.11
CA ALA A 73 -4.36 -0.28 14.61
C ALA A 73 -4.00 -0.15 16.10
N ASP A 74 -3.52 1.03 16.51
CA ASP A 74 -3.19 1.34 17.90
C ASP A 74 -4.45 1.29 18.79
N ALA A 75 -5.55 1.88 18.33
CA ALA A 75 -6.84 1.83 19.03
C ALA A 75 -7.35 0.39 19.24
N LEU A 76 -7.22 -0.49 18.23
CA LEU A 76 -7.57 -1.91 18.37
C LEU A 76 -6.71 -2.67 19.38
N GLN A 77 -5.48 -2.21 19.61
CA GLN A 77 -4.54 -2.80 20.56
C GLN A 77 -4.61 -2.17 21.96
N GLY A 78 -5.51 -1.19 22.18
CA GLY A 78 -5.59 -0.43 23.42
C GLY A 78 -4.36 0.45 23.67
N ARG A 79 -3.66 0.85 22.60
CA ARG A 79 -2.53 1.79 22.63
C ARG A 79 -3.10 3.15 22.25
N GLY A 80 -3.17 4.07 23.20
CA GLY A 80 -3.71 5.43 23.02
C GLY A 80 -3.03 6.41 23.95
#